data_AF-A0A2I1IQT6-F1
#
_entry.id   AF-A0A2I1IQT6-F1
#
_cell.length_a   1.000
_cell.length_b   1.000
_cell.length_c   1.000
_cell.angle_alpha   90.00
_cell.angle_beta   90.00
_cell.angle_gamma   90.00
#
_symmetry.space_group_name_H-M   'P 1'
#
loop_
_entity.id
_entity.type
_entity.pdbx_description
1 polymer ?
#
loop_
_entity_poly.entity_id
_entity_poly.type
_entity_poly.pdbx_seq_one_letter_code
_entity_poly.pdbx_strand_id
1 'polypeptide(L)'
;MRKTVALDNMKKPNYREPSMLKALVASALIILITPLPLALYMSGLDWVLHGISAVPKEFLATYFLELGILIIGIAVFKVREKFFNK
;
A
#
# COMPACT_ATOMS: atom_id res chain seq x y z
N MET A 1 -17.02 21.06 42.28
CA MET A 1 -18.12 20.94 41.29
C MET A 1 -17.53 20.50 39.95
N ARG A 2 -17.89 19.29 39.50
CA ARG A 2 -17.82 18.68 38.14
C ARG A 2 -16.74 19.13 37.14
N LYS A 3 -15.68 18.31 36.96
CA LYS A 3 -14.97 18.18 35.66
C LYS A 3 -14.53 16.75 35.30
N THR A 4 -14.93 15.74 36.06
CA THR A 4 -14.48 14.35 35.84
C THR A 4 -15.45 13.47 35.05
N VAL A 5 -16.69 13.90 34.84
CA VAL A 5 -17.75 13.08 34.21
C VAL A 5 -17.69 13.09 32.66
N ALA A 6 -16.91 14.00 32.06
CA ALA A 6 -16.91 14.20 30.62
C ALA A 6 -16.01 13.25 29.82
N LEU A 7 -15.04 12.58 30.45
CA LEU A 7 -14.08 11.71 29.75
C LEU A 7 -14.48 10.23 29.71
N ASP A 8 -15.42 9.80 30.55
CA ASP A 8 -15.84 8.39 30.65
C ASP A 8 -16.78 7.97 29.50
N ASN A 9 -17.35 8.94 28.77
CA ASN A 9 -18.26 8.69 27.64
C ASN A 9 -17.59 8.79 26.25
N MET A 10 -16.26 8.86 26.18
CA MET A 10 -15.58 8.77 24.88
C MET A 10 -15.62 7.32 24.38
N LYS A 11 -16.67 7.01 23.62
CA LYS A 11 -16.83 5.78 22.83
C LYS A 11 -15.53 5.54 22.06
N LYS A 12 -14.72 4.55 22.50
CA LYS A 12 -13.47 4.21 21.83
C LYS A 12 -13.76 4.02 20.33
N PRO A 13 -13.04 4.70 19.42
CA PRO A 13 -13.22 4.46 18.00
C PRO A 13 -12.98 2.98 17.76
N ASN A 14 -14.02 2.31 17.24
CA ASN A 14 -13.92 0.92 16.84
C ASN A 14 -13.10 0.89 15.55
N TYR A 15 -11.77 0.89 15.70
CA TYR A 15 -10.84 0.62 14.62
C TYR A 15 -11.03 -0.85 14.22
N ARG A 16 -12.01 -1.09 13.36
CA ARG A 16 -12.12 -2.35 12.66
C ARG A 16 -10.90 -2.45 11.77
N GLU A 17 -10.09 -3.48 11.98
CA GLU A 17 -9.00 -3.77 11.06
C GLU A 17 -9.55 -3.86 9.63
N PRO A 18 -8.88 -3.22 8.66
CA PRO A 18 -9.29 -3.36 7.27
C PRO A 18 -9.26 -4.84 6.91
N SER A 19 -10.33 -5.31 6.26
CA SER A 19 -10.33 -6.68 5.75
C SER A 19 -9.13 -6.90 4.84
N MET A 20 -8.59 -8.11 4.82
CA MET A 20 -7.42 -8.46 4.00
C MET A 20 -7.58 -8.01 2.53
N LEU A 21 -8.80 -8.12 1.99
CA LEU A 21 -9.12 -7.65 0.64
C LEU A 21 -8.97 -6.13 0.50
N LYS A 22 -9.44 -5.35 1.47
CA LYS A 22 -9.27 -3.88 1.46
C LYS A 22 -7.81 -3.48 1.55
N ALA A 23 -7.03 -4.19 2.38
CA ALA A 23 -5.59 -3.96 2.47
C ALA A 23 -4.88 -4.29 1.15
N LEU A 24 -5.22 -5.40 0.50
CA LEU A 24 -4.67 -5.76 -0.81
C LEU A 24 -5.01 -4.73 -1.90
N VAL A 25 -6.26 -4.27 -1.96
CA VAL A 25 -6.67 -3.22 -2.92
C VAL A 25 -5.91 -1.92 -2.65
N ALA A 26 -5.79 -1.52 -1.38
CA ALA A 26 -5.02 -0.34 -1.01
C ALA A 26 -3.54 -0.47 -1.42
N SER A 27 -2.91 -1.62 -1.15
CA SER A 27 -1.54 -1.89 -1.59
C SER A 27 -1.40 -1.85 -3.10
N ALA A 28 -2.34 -2.43 -3.85
CA ALA A 28 -2.31 -2.38 -5.32
C ALA A 28 -2.40 -0.94 -5.85
N LEU A 29 -3.27 -0.11 -5.25
CA LEU A 29 -3.37 1.32 -5.61
C LEU A 29 -2.08 2.08 -5.31
N ILE A 30 -1.45 1.81 -4.16
CA ILE A 30 -0.17 2.42 -3.80
C ILE A 30 0.90 2.04 -4.82
N ILE A 31 1.00 0.76 -5.16
CA ILE A 31 1.96 0.28 -6.17
C ILE A 31 1.72 0.96 -7.51
N LEU A 32 0.46 1.12 -7.93
CA LEU A 32 0.13 1.78 -9.19
C LEU A 32 0.52 3.25 -9.23
N ILE A 33 0.30 3.98 -8.13
CA ILE A 33 0.42 5.45 -8.07
C ILE A 33 1.85 5.90 -7.73
N THR A 34 2.55 5.19 -6.85
CA THR A 34 3.83 5.62 -6.28
C THR A 34 4.92 5.86 -7.33
N PRO A 35 5.03 5.07 -8.41
CA PRO A 35 6.01 5.31 -9.47
C PRO A 35 5.62 6.41 -10.45
N LEU A 36 4.35 6.85 -10.48
CA LEU A 36 3.85 7.80 -11.50
C LEU A 36 4.57 9.16 -11.46
N PRO A 37 4.82 9.79 -10.30
CA PRO A 37 5.57 11.05 -10.25
C PRO A 37 6.98 10.91 -10.86
N LEU A 38 7.64 9.77 -10.66
CA LEU A 38 8.95 9.50 -11.23
C LEU A 38 8.88 9.33 -12.75
N ALA A 39 7.90 8.59 -13.28
CA ALA A 39 7.68 8.49 -14.72
C ALA A 39 7.41 9.86 -15.36
N LEU A 40 6.54 10.65 -14.74
CA LEU A 40 6.23 12.01 -15.21
C LEU A 40 7.48 12.90 -15.23
N TYR A 41 8.36 12.77 -14.22
CA TYR A 41 9.62 13.51 -14.18
C TYR A 41 10.62 13.06 -15.26
N MET A 42 10.75 11.75 -15.49
CA MET A 42 11.77 11.22 -16.40
C MET A 42 11.38 11.27 -17.89
N SER A 43 10.12 11.02 -18.22
CA SER A 43 9.65 10.94 -19.61
C SER A 43 8.36 11.69 -19.88
N GLY A 44 7.88 12.53 -18.95
CA GLY A 44 6.68 13.32 -19.16
C GLY A 44 5.46 12.45 -19.42
N LEU A 45 4.75 12.73 -20.52
CA LEU A 45 3.58 11.96 -20.96
C LEU A 45 3.87 11.04 -22.16
N ASP A 46 5.14 10.91 -22.58
CA ASP A 46 5.50 10.14 -23.77
C ASP A 46 5.05 8.68 -23.70
N TRP A 47 5.15 8.07 -22.51
CA TRP A 47 4.72 6.70 -22.24
C TRP A 47 3.20 6.51 -22.30
N VAL A 48 2.41 7.58 -22.14
CA VAL A 48 0.94 7.56 -22.30
C VAL A 48 0.58 7.67 -23.79
N LEU A 49 1.33 8.48 -24.54
CA LEU A 49 1.02 8.79 -25.93
C LEU A 49 1.58 7.78 -26.93
N HIS A 50 2.77 7.24 -26.65
CA HIS A 50 3.50 6.28 -27.49
C HIS A 50 3.48 4.85 -26.93
N GLY A 51 2.75 4.64 -25.83
CA GLY A 51 2.53 3.34 -25.22
C GLY A 51 3.77 2.73 -24.55
N ILE A 52 3.72 1.41 -24.33
CA ILE A 52 4.72 0.66 -23.54
C ILE A 52 6.16 0.82 -24.06
N SER A 53 6.34 1.03 -25.36
CA SER A 53 7.67 1.19 -25.97
C SER A 53 8.39 2.46 -25.52
N ALA A 54 7.66 3.47 -25.04
CA ALA A 54 8.22 4.73 -24.52
C ALA A 54 8.29 4.75 -22.98
N VAL A 55 7.95 3.63 -22.32
CA VAL A 55 8.02 3.52 -20.86
C VAL A 55 9.49 3.40 -20.42
N PRO A 56 9.99 4.28 -19.52
CA PRO A 56 11.32 4.13 -18.95
C PRO A 56 11.48 2.78 -18.26
N LYS A 57 12.62 2.11 -18.48
CA LYS A 57 12.86 0.77 -17.91
C LYS A 57 12.97 0.82 -16.40
N GLU A 58 13.50 1.93 -15.89
CA GLU A 58 13.63 2.26 -14.47
C GLU A 58 12.26 2.32 -13.79
N PHE A 59 11.25 2.86 -14.48
CA PHE A 59 9.87 2.92 -13.99
C PHE A 59 9.21 1.54 -13.96
N LEU A 60 9.45 0.67 -14.95
CA LEU A 60 9.00 -0.72 -14.88
C LEU A 60 9.68 -1.47 -13.73
N ALA A 61 10.97 -1.25 -13.52
CA ALA A 61 11.73 -1.88 -12.44
C ALA A 61 11.16 -1.53 -11.06
N THR A 62 10.68 -0.31 -10.84
CA THR A 62 10.05 0.08 -9.58
C THR A 62 8.78 -0.71 -9.28
N TYR A 63 7.93 -0.97 -10.27
CA TYR A 63 6.73 -1.81 -10.07
C TYR A 63 7.08 -3.24 -9.67
N PHE A 64 8.06 -3.85 -10.33
CA PHE A 64 8.49 -5.21 -9.99
C PHE A 64 9.09 -5.29 -8.59
N LEU A 65 9.86 -4.27 -8.19
CA LEU A 65 10.45 -4.21 -6.86
C LEU A 65 9.37 -4.09 -5.78
N GLU A 66 8.41 -3.18 -5.94
CA GLU A 66 7.30 -3.02 -4.99
C GLU A 66 6.41 -4.27 -4.90
N LEU A 67 6.13 -4.90 -6.04
CA LEU A 67 5.40 -6.17 -6.08
C LEU A 67 6.17 -7.29 -5.33
N GLY A 68 7.49 -7.36 -5.53
CA GLY A 68 8.34 -8.31 -4.82
C GLY A 68 8.28 -8.10 -3.30
N ILE A 69 8.37 -6.84 -2.85
CA ILE A 69 8.26 -6.49 -1.42
C ILE A 69 6.90 -6.90 -0.86
N LEU A 70 5.80 -6.66 -1.59
CA LEU A 70 4.46 -7.05 -1.16
C LEU A 70 4.35 -8.57 -1.00
N ILE A 71 4.84 -9.34 -1.97
CA ILE A 71 4.80 -10.81 -1.92
C ILE A 71 5.61 -11.34 -0.74
N ILE A 72 6.82 -10.80 -0.54
CA ILE A 72 7.67 -11.18 0.60
C ILE A 72 6.97 -10.84 1.92
N GLY A 73 6.37 -9.66 2.03
CA GLY A 73 5.61 -9.25 3.21
C GLY A 73 4.46 -10.19 3.54
N ILE A 74 3.66 -10.58 2.53
CA ILE A 74 2.58 -11.56 2.70
C ILE A 74 3.13 -12.93 3.10
N ALA A 75 4.22 -13.38 2.48
CA ALA A 75 4.84 -14.66 2.80
C ALA A 75 5.34 -14.69 4.25
N VAL A 76 6.05 -13.65 4.68
CA VAL A 76 6.53 -13.50 6.06
C VAL A 76 5.36 -13.46 7.05
N PHE A 77 4.29 -12.73 6.74
CA PHE A 77 3.09 -12.67 7.58
C PHE A 77 2.45 -14.06 7.74
N LYS A 78 2.24 -14.80 6.64
CA LYS A 78 1.67 -16.16 6.68
C LYS A 78 2.56 -17.15 7.41
N VAL A 79 3.88 -17.07 7.23
CA VAL A 79 4.84 -17.90 7.96
C VAL A 79 4.75 -17.58 9.45
N ARG A 80 4.75 -16.30 9.84
CA ARG A 80 4.61 -15.90 11.25
C ARG A 80 3.31 -16.40 11.87
N GLU A 81 2.19 -16.23 11.19
CA GLU A 81 0.88 -16.72 11.66
C GLU A 81 0.91 -18.24 11.90
N LYS A 82 1.53 -19.02 11.00
CA LYS A 82 1.62 -20.48 11.12
C LYS A 82 2.50 -20.96 12.29
N PHE A 83 3.56 -20.22 12.63
CA PHE A 83 4.55 -20.66 13.62
C PHE A 83 4.41 -20.00 15.00
N PHE A 84 3.84 -18.79 15.10
CA PHE A 84 3.78 -18.01 16.35
C PHE A 84 2.38 -17.87 16.93
N ASN A 85 1.33 -18.30 16.22
CA ASN A 85 -0.05 -18.29 16.72
C ASN A 85 -0.50 -19.68 17.25
N LYS A 86 0.48 -20.52 17.63
CA LYS A 86 0.29 -21.74 18.43
C LYS A 86 0.51 -21.42 19.90
#